data_AF-A0A1B9AR21-F1
#
_entry.id   AF-A0A1B9AR21-F1
#
_cell.length_a   1.000
_cell.length_b   1.000
_cell.length_c   1.000
_cell.angle_alpha   90.00
_cell.angle_beta   90.00
_cell.angle_gamma   90.00
#
_symmetry.space_group_name_H-M   'P 1'
#
loop_
_entity.id
_entity.type
_entity.pdbx_description
1 polymer ?
#
loop_
_entity_poly.entity_id
_entity_poly.type
_entity_poly.pdbx_seq_one_letter_code
_entity_poly.pdbx_strand_id
1 'polypeptide(L)'
;MAVFLLIAIIAYILIFFGSVFFSVKFQFGDESKDERGKGILNTSYSIAFPIFILGWFFIFLIDEFITPFSFDGYKMAIWFLLTGTYIIHAVSLYNLKRIS
;
A
#
# COMPACT_ATOMS: atom_id res chain seq x y z
N MET A 1 9.56 -24.44 -9.26
CA MET A 1 9.91 -23.27 -8.43
C MET A 1 9.69 -21.95 -9.17
N ALA A 2 10.31 -21.74 -10.34
CA ALA A 2 10.19 -20.49 -11.11
C ALA A 2 8.74 -20.12 -11.51
N VAL A 3 7.93 -21.10 -11.93
CA VAL A 3 6.53 -20.87 -12.33
C VAL A 3 5.69 -20.35 -11.15
N PHE A 4 5.85 -20.93 -9.95
CA PHE A 4 5.11 -20.48 -8.76
C PHE A 4 5.49 -19.05 -8.35
N LEU A 5 6.77 -18.70 -8.43
CA LEU A 5 7.24 -17.33 -8.17
C LEU A 5 6.64 -16.34 -9.17
N LEU A 6 6.63 -16.69 -10.46
CA LEU A 6 6.02 -15.86 -11.49
C LEU A 6 4.52 -15.64 -11.24
N ILE A 7 3.80 -16.70 -10.90
CA ILE A 7 2.37 -16.62 -10.54
C ILE A 7 2.17 -15.69 -9.33
N ALA A 8 2.99 -15.81 -8.30
CA ALA A 8 2.89 -14.95 -7.12
C ALA A 8 3.14 -13.47 -7.45
N ILE A 9 4.13 -13.17 -8.29
CA ILE A 9 4.43 -11.80 -8.74
C ILE A 9 3.25 -11.24 -9.54
N ILE A 10 2.72 -12.00 -10.49
CA ILE A 10 1.55 -11.57 -11.29
C ILE A 10 0.35 -11.32 -10.38
N ALA A 11 0.06 -12.25 -9.46
CA ALA A 11 -1.04 -12.11 -8.51
C ALA A 11 -0.87 -10.85 -7.65
N TYR A 12 0.34 -10.59 -7.13
CA TYR A 12 0.65 -9.40 -6.35
C TYR A 12 0.39 -8.11 -7.16
N ILE A 13 0.88 -8.06 -8.40
CA ILE A 13 0.68 -6.91 -9.29
C ILE A 13 -0.80 -6.66 -9.55
N LEU A 14 -1.58 -7.72 -9.80
CA LEU A 14 -3.02 -7.61 -10.01
C LEU A 14 -3.74 -7.09 -8.77
N ILE A 15 -3.36 -7.57 -7.58
CA ILE A 15 -3.89 -7.06 -6.30
C ILE A 15 -3.57 -5.56 -6.16
N PHE A 16 -2.33 -5.17 -6.41
CA PHE A 16 -1.92 -3.76 -6.36
C PHE A 16 -2.76 -2.88 -7.30
N PHE A 17 -2.90 -3.25 -8.57
CA PHE A 17 -3.73 -2.48 -9.50
C PHE A 17 -5.21 -2.46 -9.11
N GLY A 18 -5.74 -3.56 -8.59
CA GLY A 18 -7.08 -3.62 -8.03
C GLY A 18 -7.26 -2.64 -6.86
N SER A 19 -6.28 -2.60 -5.95
CA SER A 19 -6.24 -1.66 -4.82
C SER A 19 -6.19 -0.21 -5.28
N VAL A 20 -5.32 0.12 -6.24
CA VAL A 20 -5.24 1.47 -6.81
C VAL A 20 -6.56 1.86 -7.46
N PHE A 21 -7.12 1.01 -8.32
CA PHE A 21 -8.39 1.28 -8.99
C PHE A 21 -9.52 1.52 -7.98
N PHE A 22 -9.61 0.68 -6.95
CA PHE A 22 -10.60 0.82 -5.89
C PHE A 22 -10.43 2.13 -5.11
N SER A 23 -9.21 2.45 -4.66
CA SER A 23 -8.93 3.69 -3.92
C SER A 23 -9.24 4.94 -4.76
N VAL A 24 -8.79 4.97 -6.02
CA VAL A 24 -9.04 6.09 -6.95
C VAL A 24 -10.54 6.24 -7.21
N LYS A 25 -11.24 5.14 -7.49
CA LYS A 25 -12.69 5.16 -7.72
C LYS A 25 -13.45 5.71 -6.52
N PHE A 26 -13.07 5.34 -5.30
CA PHE A 26 -13.71 5.88 -4.10
C PHE A 26 -13.36 7.35 -3.91
N GLN A 27 -12.08 7.71 -3.97
CA GLN A 27 -11.59 9.07 -3.74
C GLN A 27 -12.23 10.11 -4.68
N PHE A 28 -12.40 9.78 -5.96
CA PHE A 28 -13.03 10.69 -6.94
C PHE A 28 -14.53 10.46 -7.14
N GLY A 29 -15.10 9.40 -6.54
CA GLY A 29 -16.52 9.11 -6.60
C GLY A 29 -17.34 10.08 -5.74
N ASP A 30 -18.65 10.11 -5.96
CA ASP A 30 -19.55 10.95 -5.17
C ASP A 30 -19.61 10.52 -3.70
N GLU A 31 -19.34 9.24 -3.43
CA GLU A 31 -19.31 8.65 -2.09
C GLU A 31 -18.24 9.26 -1.17
N SER A 32 -17.16 9.85 -1.71
CA SER A 32 -16.15 10.51 -0.88
C SER A 32 -16.47 11.97 -0.57
N LYS A 33 -17.53 12.55 -1.16
CA LYS A 33 -17.79 13.99 -1.10
C LYS A 33 -18.61 14.41 0.11
N ASP A 34 -19.35 13.48 0.71
CA ASP A 34 -20.07 13.71 1.96
C ASP A 34 -19.13 13.66 3.17
N GLU A 35 -19.62 14.07 4.34
CA GLU A 35 -18.79 14.12 5.56
C GLU A 35 -18.31 12.73 5.98
N ARG A 36 -19.16 11.70 5.81
CA ARG A 36 -18.83 10.32 6.14
C ARG A 36 -17.69 9.79 5.27
N GLY A 37 -17.80 9.96 3.95
CA GLY A 37 -16.83 9.54 2.96
C GLY A 37 -15.49 10.25 3.11
N LYS A 38 -15.51 11.56 3.40
CA LYS A 38 -14.30 12.32 3.78
C LYS A 38 -13.66 11.75 5.03
N GLY A 39 -14.45 11.42 6.05
CA GLY A 39 -13.99 10.78 7.28
C GLY A 39 -13.31 9.44 6.99
N ILE A 40 -13.96 8.55 6.24
CA ILE A 40 -13.41 7.25 5.83
C ILE A 40 -12.09 7.43 5.09
N LEU A 41 -12.05 8.33 4.11
CA LEU A 41 -10.86 8.59 3.32
C LEU A 41 -9.70 9.09 4.20
N ASN A 42 -9.96 10.08 5.05
CA ASN A 42 -8.95 10.63 5.95
C ASN A 42 -8.41 9.59 6.94
N THR A 43 -9.29 8.79 7.54
CA THR A 43 -8.88 7.70 8.44
C THR A 43 -8.07 6.63 7.69
N SER A 44 -8.47 6.26 6.47
CA SER A 44 -7.71 5.30 5.67
C SER A 44 -6.30 5.80 5.33
N TYR A 45 -6.14 7.08 4.99
CA TYR A 45 -4.83 7.71 4.82
C TYR A 45 -4.03 7.78 6.12
N SER A 46 -4.68 8.09 7.24
CA SER A 46 -4.05 8.18 8.56
C SER A 46 -3.49 6.83 9.02
N ILE A 47 -4.04 5.71 8.52
CA ILE A 47 -3.49 4.36 8.73
C ILE A 47 -2.33 4.09 7.78
N ALA A 48 -2.47 4.40 6.49
CA ALA A 48 -1.48 4.07 5.47
C ALA A 48 -0.19 4.91 5.58
N PHE A 49 -0.31 6.19 5.94
CA PHE A 49 0.81 7.12 6.00
C PHE A 49 1.90 6.71 6.99
N PRO A 50 1.60 6.37 8.27
CA PRO A 50 2.60 5.89 9.21
C PRO A 50 3.32 4.63 8.72
N ILE A 51 2.63 3.73 8.02
CA ILE A 51 3.21 2.49 7.50
C ILE A 51 4.28 2.80 6.45
N PHE A 52 4.03 3.77 5.57
CA PHE A 52 5.04 4.19 4.60
C PHE A 52 6.28 4.77 5.29
N ILE A 53 6.08 5.70 6.23
CA ILE A 53 7.18 6.36 6.94
C ILE A 53 8.00 5.35 7.77
N LEU A 54 7.33 4.52 8.57
CA LEU A 54 7.99 3.50 9.39
C LEU A 54 8.66 2.45 8.52
N GLY A 55 8.01 1.98 7.45
CA GLY A 55 8.59 1.02 6.53
C GLY A 55 9.83 1.55 5.83
N TRP A 56 9.83 2.81 5.39
CA TRP A 56 11.02 3.46 4.85
C TRP A 56 12.13 3.57 5.91
N PHE A 57 11.78 3.98 7.13
CA PHE A 57 12.74 4.08 8.22
C PHE A 57 13.38 2.73 8.55
N PHE A 58 12.62 1.63 8.53
CA PHE A 58 13.17 0.29 8.69
C PHE A 58 14.11 -0.10 7.55
N ILE A 59 13.76 0.20 6.28
CA ILE A 59 14.66 -0.04 5.15
C ILE A 59 15.98 0.71 5.37
N PHE A 60 15.91 1.98 5.77
CA PHE A 60 17.10 2.78 6.08
C PHE A 60 17.94 2.17 7.20
N LEU A 61 17.32 1.78 8.33
CA LEU A 61 18.05 1.19 9.45
C LEU A 61 18.72 -0.14 9.06
N ILE A 62 18.07 -0.96 8.25
CA ILE A 62 18.63 -2.22 7.77
C ILE A 62 19.83 -1.95 6.86
N ASP A 63 19.68 -1.03 5.91
CA ASP A 63 20.72 -0.65 4.95
C ASP A 63 21.98 -0.14 5.65
N GLU A 64 21.80 0.76 6.62
CA GLU A 64 22.89 1.46 7.28
C GLU A 64 23.55 0.61 8.38
N PHE A 65 22.77 -0.14 9.17
CA PHE A 65 23.27 -0.73 10.42
C PHE A 65 23.29 -2.26 10.45
N ILE A 66 22.63 -2.96 9.52
CA ILE A 66 22.52 -4.42 9.54
C ILE A 66 23.22 -5.04 8.34
N THR A 67 22.75 -4.73 7.14
CA THR A 67 23.28 -5.27 5.89
C THR A 67 22.94 -4.31 4.75
N PRO A 68 23.94 -3.68 4.13
CA PRO A 68 23.72 -2.79 2.99
C PRO A 68 22.97 -3.50 1.86
N PHE A 69 21.94 -2.86 1.34
CA PHE A 69 21.24 -3.33 0.17
C PHE A 69 22.10 -3.12 -1.07
N SER A 70 22.03 -4.07 -2.01
CA SER A 70 22.38 -3.76 -3.39
C SER A 70 21.38 -2.75 -3.96
N PHE A 71 21.76 -2.03 -5.00
CA PHE A 71 20.85 -1.09 -5.66
C PHE A 71 19.52 -1.75 -6.09
N ASP A 72 19.58 -2.99 -6.60
CA ASP A 72 18.39 -3.75 -6.95
C ASP A 72 17.58 -4.18 -5.72
N GLY A 73 18.25 -4.57 -4.63
CA GLY A 73 17.61 -4.88 -3.35
C GLY A 73 16.83 -3.69 -2.79
N TYR A 74 17.45 -2.50 -2.79
CA TYR A 74 16.81 -1.26 -2.34
C TYR A 74 15.60 -0.91 -3.21
N LYS A 75 15.73 -0.95 -4.54
CA LYS A 75 14.60 -0.72 -5.46
C LYS A 75 13.44 -1.67 -5.18
N MET A 76 13.72 -2.95 -4.96
CA MET A 76 12.69 -3.93 -4.63
C MET A 76 12.02 -3.62 -3.29
N ALA A 77 12.80 -3.28 -2.26
CA ALA A 77 12.26 -2.93 -0.94
C ALA A 77 11.34 -1.71 -1.00
N ILE A 78 11.76 -0.64 -1.69
CA ILE A 78 10.95 0.56 -1.91
C ILE A 78 9.70 0.23 -2.75
N TRP A 79 9.83 -0.62 -3.77
CA TRP A 79 8.69 -1.04 -4.59
C TRP A 79 7.64 -1.76 -3.76
N PHE A 80 8.05 -2.72 -2.92
CA PHE A 80 7.14 -3.42 -1.99
C PHE A 80 6.55 -2.50 -0.94
N LEU A 81 7.33 -1.56 -0.42
CA LEU A 81 6.81 -0.56 0.52
C LEU A 81 5.71 0.28 -0.13
N LEU A 82 5.97 0.86 -1.29
CA LEU A 82 5.02 1.73 -1.98
C LEU A 82 3.74 0.98 -2.35
N THR A 83 3.88 -0.16 -3.02
CA THR A 83 2.74 -0.96 -3.49
C THR A 83 1.97 -1.60 -2.34
N GLY A 84 2.69 -2.09 -1.31
CA GLY A 84 2.11 -2.61 -0.08
C GLY A 84 1.31 -1.56 0.70
N THR A 85 1.82 -0.34 0.83
CA THR A 85 1.09 0.76 1.47
C THR A 85 -0.22 1.07 0.72
N TYR A 86 -0.22 1.07 -0.62
CA TYR A 86 -1.45 1.25 -1.40
C TYR A 86 -2.46 0.12 -1.19
N ILE A 87 -2.00 -1.12 -1.09
CA ILE A 87 -2.87 -2.26 -0.78
C ILE A 87 -3.49 -2.08 0.60
N ILE A 88 -2.70 -1.71 1.61
CA ILE A 88 -3.20 -1.48 2.96
C ILE A 88 -4.20 -0.32 2.97
N HIS A 89 -3.92 0.79 2.29
CA HIS A 89 -4.86 1.90 2.15
C HIS A 89 -6.20 1.45 1.58
N ALA A 90 -6.19 0.69 0.48
CA ALA A 90 -7.40 0.15 -0.14
C ALA A 90 -8.17 -0.80 0.79
N VAL A 91 -7.47 -1.68 1.51
CA VAL A 91 -8.08 -2.60 2.48
C VAL A 91 -8.68 -1.83 3.66
N SER A 92 -7.99 -0.84 4.20
CA SER A 92 -8.51 0.03 5.26
C SER A 92 -9.77 0.76 4.79
N LEU A 93 -9.74 1.33 3.58
CA LEU A 93 -10.89 2.01 2.99
C LEU A 93 -12.09 1.06 2.81
N TYR A 94 -11.86 -0.16 2.31
CA TYR A 94 -12.91 -1.16 2.17
C TYR A 94 -13.55 -1.54 3.52
N ASN A 95 -12.73 -1.77 4.55
CA ASN A 95 -13.23 -2.14 5.88
C ASN A 95 -13.99 -0.99 6.53
N LEU A 96 -13.45 0.23 6.46
CA LEU A 96 -14.11 1.42 7.02
C LEU A 96 -15.46 1.69 6.34
N LYS A 97 -15.54 1.54 5.02
CA LYS A 97 -16.80 1.63 4.27
C LYS A 97 -17.84 0.60 4.72
N ARG A 98 -17.41 -0.59 5.13
CA ARG A 98 -18.30 -1.67 5.57
C ARG A 98 -18.84 -1.47 6.99
N ILE A 99 -18.06 -0.82 7.86
CA ILE A 99 -18.34 -0.71 9.30
C ILE A 99 -19.02 0.63 9.64
N SER A 100 -18.66 1.70 8.92
CA SER A 100 -19.29 3.02 9.05
C SER A 100 -20.64 3.03 8.34
#